data_AF-R4LQ57-F1
#
_entry.id   AF-R4LQ57-F1
#
_cell.length_a   1.000
_cell.length_b   1.000
_cell.length_c   1.000
_cell.angle_alpha   90.00
_cell.angle_beta   90.00
_cell.angle_gamma   90.00
#
_symmetry.space_group_name_H-M   'P 1'
#
loop_
_entity.id
_entity.type
_entity.pdbx_description
1 polymer ?
#
loop_
_entity_poly.entity_id
_entity_poly.type
_entity_poly.pdbx_seq_one_letter_code
_entity_poly.pdbx_strand_id
1 'polypeptide(L)'
;MKRSSASRWVAGGATAVAVAAITMALPMSSASAADNLSLSGGADGSSKAGGTSYGDVKDGDTATYWSPASATGFISVKWTSTTTVSSAVIKQASGGGSISSWRLLNADSGAVLTSGSGSPSTITFASTALKKLTFDITGASGAPRIAEFETYAGGGSTPTTPPPGGPTTTPPGNPGAPTGQWPTSTGSVSISGTVAVSGTFDGGMKTYCCIGDGSQSESQDPMFEIANGGTLQNVILGSPAGDGVHCLGTCTIRNVWWNDIGEDAATFLQTNGGTSYVIGGGARNGSDKTFQHNGNGTVSISGFFLSGAGKLYRACGNCTTAYQRNVVVDNVLLTGVGYVVGINTNWGDTATITRVTVNSGAVVCGMYKGVPKGSEPTYLGEGWNTTNCKVSRSDITYK
;
A
#
# COMPACT_ATOMS: atom_id res chain seq x y z
N MET A 1 2.18 70.03 -46.41
CA MET A 1 1.69 70.96 -45.35
C MET A 1 0.30 70.52 -44.88
N LYS A 2 -0.12 70.99 -43.68
CA LYS A 2 -1.47 70.99 -43.07
C LYS A 2 -2.64 70.78 -44.08
N ARG A 3 -3.53 69.78 -43.92
CA ARG A 3 -4.67 69.60 -42.97
C ARG A 3 -6.01 70.22 -43.44
N SER A 4 -7.12 69.69 -42.88
CA SER A 4 -8.56 70.02 -43.12
C SER A 4 -9.16 69.22 -44.31
N SER A 5 -10.42 68.74 -44.35
CA SER A 5 -11.51 68.46 -43.36
C SER A 5 -12.63 67.68 -44.09
N ALA A 6 -13.65 67.02 -43.48
CA ALA A 6 -13.90 66.50 -42.13
C ALA A 6 -15.13 65.55 -42.14
N SER A 7 -15.28 64.75 -41.07
CA SER A 7 -16.55 64.25 -40.50
C SER A 7 -17.59 63.50 -41.36
N ARG A 8 -17.83 62.23 -40.98
CA ARG A 8 -19.18 61.83 -40.51
C ARG A 8 -19.09 60.76 -39.42
N TRP A 9 -19.96 60.90 -38.42
CA TRP A 9 -20.14 59.99 -37.30
C TRP A 9 -20.94 58.75 -37.71
N VAL A 10 -20.76 57.62 -37.01
CA VAL A 10 -21.82 56.92 -36.23
C VAL A 10 -21.11 56.11 -35.12
N ALA A 11 -21.75 55.98 -33.96
CA ALA A 11 -21.24 55.27 -32.77
C ALA A 11 -21.78 53.84 -32.67
N GLY A 12 -21.20 53.03 -31.77
CA GLY A 12 -21.88 51.87 -31.17
C GLY A 12 -21.02 50.61 -31.01
N GLY A 13 -21.15 49.95 -29.86
CA GLY A 13 -20.68 48.58 -29.65
C GLY A 13 -19.33 48.45 -28.92
N ALA A 14 -19.35 48.56 -27.59
CA ALA A 14 -18.28 48.04 -26.76
C ALA A 14 -18.46 46.51 -26.61
N THR A 15 -17.67 45.72 -27.35
CA THR A 15 -17.63 44.26 -27.19
C THR A 15 -16.35 43.89 -26.44
N ALA A 16 -16.49 43.49 -25.18
CA ALA A 16 -15.37 42.99 -24.40
C ALA A 16 -14.91 41.63 -24.97
N VAL A 17 -13.71 41.60 -25.55
CA VAL A 17 -13.08 40.34 -25.99
C VAL A 17 -12.52 39.62 -24.77
N ALA A 18 -13.28 38.68 -24.22
CA ALA A 18 -12.77 37.75 -23.24
C ALA A 18 -11.77 36.80 -23.94
N VAL A 19 -10.49 36.96 -23.63
CA VAL A 19 -9.43 36.08 -24.13
C VAL A 19 -9.57 34.72 -23.45
N ALA A 20 -10.11 33.74 -24.17
CA ALA A 20 -10.11 32.36 -23.73
C ALA A 20 -8.66 31.83 -23.73
N ALA A 21 -8.01 31.86 -22.57
CA ALA A 21 -6.75 31.19 -22.36
C ALA A 21 -6.98 29.67 -22.40
N ILE A 22 -6.85 29.08 -23.59
CA ILE A 22 -6.79 27.63 -23.76
C ILE A 22 -5.45 27.17 -23.17
N THR A 23 -5.45 26.86 -21.88
CA THR A 23 -4.39 26.08 -21.25
C THR A 23 -4.47 24.67 -21.84
N MET A 24 -3.74 24.42 -22.92
CA MET A 24 -3.41 23.08 -23.35
C MET A 24 -2.70 22.39 -22.17
N ALA A 25 -3.42 21.54 -21.46
CA ALA A 25 -2.81 20.60 -20.54
C ALA A 25 -1.92 19.68 -21.37
N LEU A 26 -0.61 19.91 -21.32
CA LEU A 26 0.37 18.93 -21.78
C LEU A 26 0.08 17.62 -21.04
N PRO A 27 0.08 16.46 -21.70
CA PRO A 27 0.00 15.20 -20.98
C PRO A 27 1.18 15.15 -20.02
N MET A 28 0.90 15.03 -18.72
CA MET A 28 1.96 14.82 -17.73
C MET A 28 2.68 13.54 -18.10
N SER A 29 3.96 13.67 -18.45
CA SER A 29 4.83 12.55 -18.77
C SER A 29 4.76 11.51 -17.65
N SER A 30 4.60 10.25 -18.01
CA SER A 30 4.75 9.11 -17.09
C SER A 30 6.02 9.31 -16.25
N ALA A 31 5.92 9.19 -14.92
CA ALA A 31 7.05 9.39 -14.02
C ALA A 31 8.14 8.31 -14.24
N SER A 32 9.03 8.58 -15.19
CA SER A 32 10.09 7.66 -15.63
C SER A 32 11.43 8.03 -15.00
N ALA A 33 11.97 7.16 -14.15
CA ALA A 33 13.37 7.11 -13.69
C ALA A 33 14.00 8.35 -13.00
N ALA A 34 13.34 9.52 -13.01
CA ALA A 34 13.97 10.81 -12.71
C ALA A 34 14.38 11.03 -11.23
N ASP A 35 13.77 10.30 -10.30
CA ASP A 35 13.94 10.54 -8.85
C ASP A 35 14.87 9.53 -8.14
N ASN A 36 15.45 8.54 -8.85
CA ASN A 36 16.38 7.59 -8.24
C ASN A 36 17.74 8.24 -7.99
N LEU A 37 17.97 8.65 -6.74
CA LEU A 37 19.18 9.34 -6.28
C LEU A 37 20.43 8.44 -6.33
N SER A 38 20.29 7.12 -6.45
CA SER A 38 21.43 6.21 -6.56
C SER A 38 22.15 6.31 -7.91
N LEU A 39 21.44 6.65 -9.00
CA LEU A 39 22.02 6.67 -10.36
C LEU A 39 23.20 7.64 -10.48
N SER A 40 23.12 8.80 -9.83
CA SER A 40 24.18 9.83 -9.78
C SER A 40 25.24 9.58 -8.69
N GLY A 41 25.05 8.56 -7.84
CA GLY A 41 25.98 8.18 -6.80
C GLY A 41 27.14 7.29 -7.29
N GLY A 42 28.11 7.08 -6.41
CA GLY A 42 29.03 5.95 -6.47
C GLY A 42 28.49 4.77 -5.67
N ALA A 43 29.15 3.61 -5.79
CA ALA A 43 28.86 2.44 -4.98
C ALA A 43 30.13 1.77 -4.46
N ASP A 44 30.03 1.08 -3.33
CA ASP A 44 31.06 0.18 -2.80
C ASP A 44 30.41 -0.90 -1.92
N GLY A 45 31.14 -1.97 -1.62
CA GLY A 45 30.62 -3.08 -0.82
C GLY A 45 31.72 -3.86 -0.11
N SER A 46 31.29 -4.96 0.49
CA SER A 46 32.11 -5.86 1.30
C SER A 46 33.03 -6.75 0.44
N SER A 47 32.52 -7.93 0.06
CA SER A 47 33.14 -8.87 -0.87
C SER A 47 32.38 -8.84 -2.19
N LYS A 48 32.93 -9.49 -3.22
CA LYS A 48 32.35 -9.52 -4.55
C LYS A 48 32.63 -10.84 -5.26
N ALA A 49 31.58 -11.48 -5.78
CA ALA A 49 31.71 -12.67 -6.61
C ALA A 49 32.31 -12.32 -7.98
N GLY A 50 32.99 -13.29 -8.61
CA GLY A 50 33.53 -13.12 -9.96
C GLY A 50 32.43 -12.80 -10.98
N GLY A 51 32.71 -11.86 -11.88
CA GLY A 51 31.76 -11.43 -12.92
C GLY A 51 30.71 -10.39 -12.49
N THR A 52 30.78 -9.85 -11.26
CA THR A 52 29.88 -8.79 -10.78
C THR A 52 30.63 -7.48 -10.51
N SER A 53 29.93 -6.35 -10.37
CA SER A 53 30.47 -5.05 -9.91
C SER A 53 29.72 -4.49 -8.70
N TYR A 54 30.33 -3.53 -8.00
CA TYR A 54 29.58 -2.69 -7.07
C TYR A 54 28.74 -1.65 -7.81
N GLY A 55 29.19 -1.24 -9.01
CA GLY A 55 28.51 -0.24 -9.84
C GLY A 55 27.16 -0.71 -10.40
N ASP A 56 26.94 -2.02 -10.46
CA ASP A 56 25.75 -2.65 -11.04
C ASP A 56 24.48 -2.26 -10.26
N VAL A 57 24.53 -2.08 -8.94
CA VAL A 57 23.34 -1.76 -8.13
C VAL A 57 22.77 -0.34 -8.31
N LYS A 58 23.24 0.39 -9.31
CA LYS A 58 22.93 1.80 -9.56
C LYS A 58 23.17 2.21 -11.01
N ASP A 59 23.16 1.28 -11.96
CA ASP A 59 23.30 1.58 -13.39
C ASP A 59 21.94 1.69 -14.12
N GLY A 60 20.86 1.21 -13.50
CA GLY A 60 19.50 1.20 -14.05
C GLY A 60 19.19 -0.08 -14.83
N ASP A 61 20.12 -1.03 -14.93
CA ASP A 61 19.97 -2.28 -15.68
C ASP A 61 19.75 -3.48 -14.75
N THR A 62 18.49 -3.89 -14.63
CA THR A 62 18.11 -5.07 -13.84
C THR A 62 18.68 -6.43 -14.32
N ALA A 63 19.43 -6.45 -15.44
CA ALA A 63 20.16 -7.62 -15.90
C ALA A 63 21.60 -7.73 -15.32
N THR A 64 22.21 -6.62 -14.88
CA THR A 64 23.47 -6.64 -14.11
C THR A 64 23.16 -6.88 -12.62
N TYR A 65 24.17 -7.22 -11.82
CA TYR A 65 23.99 -7.36 -10.37
C TYR A 65 25.31 -7.41 -9.60
N TRP A 66 25.31 -6.84 -8.40
CA TRP A 66 26.28 -7.20 -7.37
C TRP A 66 25.90 -8.53 -6.70
N SER A 67 26.91 -9.33 -6.35
CA SER A 67 26.76 -10.49 -5.46
C SER A 67 27.95 -10.52 -4.49
N PRO A 68 27.73 -10.68 -3.16
CA PRO A 68 28.82 -10.98 -2.24
C PRO A 68 29.41 -12.38 -2.52
N ALA A 69 30.57 -12.67 -1.93
CA ALA A 69 31.24 -13.97 -2.07
C ALA A 69 30.64 -15.08 -1.19
N SER A 70 29.69 -14.77 -0.30
CA SER A 70 29.04 -15.70 0.62
C SER A 70 27.56 -15.33 0.82
N ALA A 71 26.84 -16.03 1.69
CA ALA A 71 25.43 -15.75 2.00
C ALA A 71 25.20 -14.46 2.82
N THR A 72 26.26 -13.71 3.15
CA THR A 72 26.19 -12.45 3.89
C THR A 72 27.13 -11.42 3.28
N GLY A 73 26.86 -10.14 3.53
CA GLY A 73 27.69 -9.05 3.07
C GLY A 73 26.88 -7.79 2.80
N PHE A 74 27.58 -6.67 2.71
CA PHE A 74 26.97 -5.37 2.46
C PHE A 74 27.33 -4.79 1.09
N ILE A 75 26.42 -3.95 0.59
CA ILE A 75 26.56 -3.07 -0.56
C ILE A 75 26.05 -1.67 -0.18
N SER A 76 26.64 -0.63 -0.76
CA SER A 76 26.35 0.76 -0.40
C SER A 76 26.24 1.64 -1.63
N VAL A 77 25.34 2.61 -1.58
CA VAL A 77 25.32 3.78 -2.46
C VAL A 77 25.87 5.00 -1.70
N LYS A 78 26.59 5.88 -2.40
CA LYS A 78 27.26 7.03 -1.80
C LYS A 78 27.28 8.26 -2.69
N TRP A 79 27.24 9.43 -2.08
CA TRP A 79 27.20 10.74 -2.74
C TRP A 79 28.40 11.60 -2.35
N THR A 80 28.74 12.57 -3.20
CA THR A 80 29.85 13.51 -2.97
C THR A 80 29.52 14.57 -1.93
N SER A 81 28.25 15.02 -1.90
CA SER A 81 27.64 15.86 -0.88
C SER A 81 26.70 15.04 0.02
N THR A 82 26.25 15.65 1.13
CA THR A 82 25.21 15.05 1.97
C THR A 82 23.87 15.06 1.20
N THR A 83 23.25 13.89 1.08
CA THR A 83 21.96 13.68 0.40
C THR A 83 20.92 13.28 1.45
N THR A 84 19.71 13.83 1.35
CA THR A 84 18.60 13.44 2.22
C THR A 84 17.80 12.33 1.55
N VAL A 85 17.69 11.19 2.22
CA VAL A 85 16.93 10.01 1.76
C VAL A 85 16.01 9.52 2.87
N SER A 86 14.86 8.96 2.48
CA SER A 86 13.88 8.37 3.41
C SER A 86 13.33 7.01 2.94
N SER A 87 13.69 6.58 1.74
CA SER A 87 13.38 5.25 1.24
C SER A 87 14.46 4.72 0.31
N ALA A 88 14.54 3.39 0.26
CA ALA A 88 15.34 2.61 -0.65
C ALA A 88 14.48 1.54 -1.33
N VAL A 89 14.86 1.10 -2.52
CA VAL A 89 14.28 -0.08 -3.18
C VAL A 89 15.42 -1.04 -3.53
N ILE A 90 15.29 -2.28 -3.03
CA ILE A 90 16.21 -3.37 -3.33
C ILE A 90 15.56 -4.27 -4.37
N LYS A 91 16.15 -4.37 -5.57
CA LYS A 91 15.74 -5.35 -6.59
C LYS A 91 16.75 -6.50 -6.57
N GLN A 92 16.27 -7.73 -6.50
CA GLN A 92 17.11 -8.92 -6.57
C GLN A 92 17.07 -9.54 -7.97
N ALA A 93 18.24 -9.93 -8.49
CA ALA A 93 18.33 -10.69 -9.73
C ALA A 93 18.04 -12.18 -9.49
N SER A 94 17.56 -12.87 -10.52
CA SER A 94 17.27 -14.31 -10.43
C SER A 94 18.56 -15.15 -10.28
N GLY A 95 18.43 -16.33 -9.69
CA GLY A 95 19.53 -17.28 -9.50
C GLY A 95 20.52 -16.94 -8.37
N GLY A 96 20.18 -15.98 -7.50
CA GLY A 96 20.87 -15.76 -6.22
C GLY A 96 20.21 -16.52 -5.05
N GLY A 97 20.88 -16.56 -3.91
CA GLY A 97 20.29 -17.02 -2.64
C GLY A 97 19.23 -16.05 -2.12
N SER A 98 18.21 -16.59 -1.45
CA SER A 98 17.09 -15.80 -0.91
C SER A 98 17.50 -15.13 0.40
N ILE A 99 17.40 -13.80 0.47
CA ILE A 99 17.67 -13.03 1.69
C ILE A 99 16.66 -13.40 2.78
N SER A 100 17.17 -13.71 3.98
CA SER A 100 16.38 -14.04 5.17
C SER A 100 16.49 -13.00 6.28
N SER A 101 17.58 -12.22 6.34
CA SER A 101 17.70 -11.06 7.24
C SER A 101 18.67 -10.00 6.71
N TRP A 102 18.37 -8.74 7.01
CA TRP A 102 19.13 -7.59 6.54
C TRP A 102 18.97 -6.37 7.46
N ARG A 103 19.85 -5.38 7.33
CA ARG A 103 19.75 -4.06 7.95
C ARG A 103 20.23 -2.95 7.03
N LEU A 104 19.68 -1.76 7.19
CA LEU A 104 20.04 -0.56 6.47
C LEU A 104 20.77 0.39 7.42
N LEU A 105 21.95 0.84 7.04
CA LEU A 105 22.86 1.63 7.89
C LEU A 105 23.12 3.01 7.29
N ASN A 106 23.17 4.04 8.14
CA ASN A 106 23.89 5.26 7.83
C ASN A 106 25.38 4.97 8.06
N ALA A 107 26.15 4.84 6.97
CA ALA A 107 27.56 4.43 7.07
C ALA A 107 28.50 5.55 7.53
N ASP A 108 28.04 6.81 7.58
CA ASP A 108 28.82 7.92 8.14
C ASP A 108 28.87 7.85 9.68
N SER A 109 27.85 7.25 10.30
CA SER A 109 27.69 7.16 11.77
C SER A 109 27.69 5.74 12.32
N GLY A 110 27.53 4.72 11.45
CA GLY A 110 27.31 3.33 11.85
C GLY A 110 25.90 3.04 12.39
N ALA A 111 25.00 4.03 12.41
CA ALA A 111 23.66 3.86 12.95
C ALA A 111 22.79 2.96 12.07
N VAL A 112 22.10 2.00 12.68
CA VAL A 112 21.05 1.20 12.01
C VAL A 112 19.81 2.09 11.84
N LEU A 113 19.45 2.39 10.59
CA LEU A 113 18.26 3.16 10.25
C LEU A 113 16.99 2.31 10.29
N THR A 114 17.09 1.06 9.85
CA THR A 114 16.03 0.06 9.90
C THR A 114 16.61 -1.35 9.66
N SER A 115 15.85 -2.39 9.95
CA SER A 115 16.23 -3.79 9.71
C SER A 115 15.00 -4.65 9.47
N GLY A 116 15.18 -5.78 8.79
CA GLY A 116 14.07 -6.68 8.47
C GLY A 116 14.49 -8.12 8.21
N SER A 117 13.48 -8.94 7.99
CA SER A 117 13.58 -10.35 7.63
C SER A 117 12.93 -10.63 6.29
N GLY A 118 13.35 -11.71 5.63
CA GLY A 118 12.93 -12.05 4.28
C GLY A 118 13.50 -11.12 3.21
N SER A 119 13.03 -11.31 1.98
CA SER A 119 13.45 -10.59 0.79
C SER A 119 12.87 -9.16 0.76
N PRO A 120 13.68 -8.10 0.91
CA PRO A 120 13.17 -6.73 0.82
C PRO A 120 12.80 -6.36 -0.61
N SER A 121 11.88 -5.39 -0.72
CA SER A 121 11.57 -4.66 -1.96
C SER A 121 11.71 -3.17 -1.65
N THR A 122 10.64 -2.46 -1.32
CA THR A 122 10.72 -1.09 -0.76
C THR A 122 11.05 -1.13 0.73
N ILE A 123 12.02 -0.32 1.16
CA ILE A 123 12.44 -0.10 2.55
C ILE A 123 12.23 1.39 2.86
N THR A 124 11.41 1.72 3.86
CA THR A 124 11.25 3.09 4.36
C THR A 124 11.98 3.28 5.68
N PHE A 125 12.47 4.50 5.93
CA PHE A 125 13.18 4.88 7.15
C PHE A 125 13.01 6.39 7.40
N ALA A 126 13.35 6.85 8.61
CA ALA A 126 13.29 8.27 8.95
C ALA A 126 14.14 9.09 7.98
N SER A 127 13.65 10.25 7.54
CA SER A 127 14.37 11.12 6.60
C SER A 127 15.74 11.49 7.17
N THR A 128 16.80 10.98 6.53
CA THR A 128 18.16 11.02 7.05
C THR A 128 19.06 11.69 6.02
N ALA A 129 19.80 12.71 6.46
CA ALA A 129 20.83 13.37 5.69
C ALA A 129 22.16 12.62 5.88
N LEU A 130 22.72 12.04 4.81
CA LEU A 130 23.91 11.20 4.85
C LEU A 130 24.66 11.19 3.49
N LYS A 131 25.93 10.81 3.51
CA LYS A 131 26.77 10.64 2.31
C LYS A 131 26.87 9.19 1.86
N LYS A 132 26.56 8.21 2.71
CA LYS A 132 26.62 6.79 2.35
C LYS A 132 25.56 5.94 3.06
N LEU A 133 24.71 5.29 2.26
CA LEU A 133 23.68 4.35 2.72
C LEU A 133 24.15 2.93 2.44
N THR A 134 24.15 2.06 3.45
CA THR A 134 24.61 0.67 3.32
C THR A 134 23.46 -0.31 3.58
N PHE A 135 23.19 -1.19 2.62
CA PHE A 135 22.34 -2.35 2.76
C PHE A 135 23.22 -3.55 3.14
N ASP A 136 23.06 -4.06 4.35
CA ASP A 136 23.89 -5.10 4.96
C ASP A 136 23.07 -6.38 5.16
N ILE A 137 23.44 -7.44 4.44
CA ILE A 137 22.74 -8.71 4.40
C ILE A 137 23.34 -9.60 5.49
N THR A 138 22.55 -9.83 6.54
CA THR A 138 22.96 -10.59 7.73
C THR A 138 22.59 -12.07 7.64
N GLY A 139 21.77 -12.47 6.66
CA GLY A 139 21.46 -13.87 6.37
C GLY A 139 20.76 -14.06 5.02
N ALA A 140 21.14 -15.14 4.32
CA ALA A 140 20.48 -15.62 3.10
C ALA A 140 20.69 -17.14 2.95
N SER A 141 19.96 -17.81 2.05
CA SER A 141 20.14 -19.25 1.74
C SER A 141 21.36 -19.57 0.88
N GLY A 142 22.06 -18.55 0.38
CA GLY A 142 23.23 -18.60 -0.51
C GLY A 142 23.61 -17.17 -0.88
N ALA A 143 24.61 -16.95 -1.75
CA ALA A 143 25.00 -15.61 -2.15
C ALA A 143 23.85 -14.90 -2.91
N PRO A 144 23.26 -13.82 -2.36
CA PRO A 144 22.16 -13.09 -3.00
C PRO A 144 22.69 -12.22 -4.15
N ARG A 145 21.83 -11.92 -5.13
CA ARG A 145 22.17 -11.03 -6.24
C ARG A 145 21.32 -9.78 -6.16
N ILE A 146 21.95 -8.62 -5.94
CA ILE A 146 21.28 -7.31 -5.92
C ILE A 146 21.46 -6.69 -7.30
N ALA A 147 20.36 -6.54 -8.03
CA ALA A 147 20.32 -5.86 -9.32
C ALA A 147 20.29 -4.35 -9.14
N GLU A 148 19.48 -3.84 -8.21
CA GLU A 148 19.38 -2.40 -7.93
C GLU A 148 19.29 -2.12 -6.42
N PHE A 149 19.88 -1.01 -6.02
CA PHE A 149 19.74 -0.37 -4.72
C PHE A 149 19.37 1.10 -4.96
N GLU A 150 18.11 1.33 -5.33
CA GLU A 150 17.54 2.64 -5.62
C GLU A 150 17.29 3.42 -4.33
N THR A 151 17.32 4.74 -4.38
CA THR A 151 17.08 5.60 -3.20
C THR A 151 16.33 6.87 -3.57
N TYR A 152 15.50 7.36 -2.64
CA TYR A 152 14.58 8.47 -2.90
C TYR A 152 14.42 9.39 -1.68
N ALA A 153 14.10 10.65 -1.94
CA ALA A 153 13.78 11.66 -0.93
C ALA A 153 12.26 11.82 -0.79
N GLY A 154 11.72 11.52 0.41
CA GLY A 154 10.37 11.88 0.80
C GLY A 154 10.35 13.18 1.61
N GLY A 155 9.44 14.10 1.26
CA GLY A 155 9.33 15.41 1.90
C GLY A 155 8.60 15.36 3.25
N GLY A 156 9.20 15.96 4.28
CA GLY A 156 8.58 16.12 5.61
C GLY A 156 9.62 16.04 6.75
N SER A 157 9.85 17.14 7.45
CA SER A 157 10.87 17.25 8.50
C SER A 157 10.41 16.72 9.86
N THR A 158 11.33 16.13 10.63
CA THR A 158 11.11 15.75 12.05
C THR A 158 12.18 16.40 12.94
N PRO A 159 11.81 17.10 14.03
CA PRO A 159 12.77 17.61 15.02
C PRO A 159 13.47 16.50 15.82
N THR A 160 14.73 16.74 16.22
CA THR A 160 15.60 15.81 16.94
C THR A 160 15.38 15.79 18.46
N THR A 161 15.27 14.59 19.05
CA THR A 161 15.65 14.28 20.46
C THR A 161 16.17 12.82 20.53
N PRO A 162 17.16 12.46 21.38
CA PRO A 162 17.88 11.16 21.29
C PRO A 162 17.13 9.91 21.81
N PRO A 163 17.61 8.68 21.51
CA PRO A 163 16.85 7.44 21.66
C PRO A 163 16.99 6.74 23.03
N PRO A 164 15.93 6.04 23.45
CA PRO A 164 16.09 4.73 24.09
C PRO A 164 15.13 3.68 23.50
N GLY A 165 15.64 2.46 23.28
CA GLY A 165 14.86 1.27 22.89
C GLY A 165 14.75 1.07 21.38
N GLY A 166 15.51 0.11 20.84
CA GLY A 166 15.38 -0.28 19.43
C GLY A 166 14.05 -1.00 19.15
N PRO A 167 13.45 -0.87 17.95
CA PRO A 167 12.23 -1.58 17.61
C PRO A 167 12.53 -3.07 17.44
N THR A 168 11.98 -3.89 18.32
CA THR A 168 11.91 -5.34 18.13
C THR A 168 11.02 -5.65 16.93
N THR A 169 11.46 -6.52 16.03
CA THR A 169 10.64 -7.08 14.93
C THR A 169 9.67 -8.14 15.45
N THR A 170 8.81 -7.74 16.38
CA THR A 170 7.56 -8.45 16.67
C THR A 170 6.66 -8.31 15.43
N PRO A 171 5.85 -9.33 15.07
CA PRO A 171 4.64 -9.08 14.28
C PRO A 171 3.91 -7.87 14.85
N PRO A 172 3.33 -6.97 14.01
CA PRO A 172 2.68 -5.77 14.50
C PRO A 172 1.71 -6.14 15.63
N GLY A 173 1.99 -5.64 16.84
CA GLY A 173 1.57 -6.28 18.08
C GLY A 173 0.10 -6.67 18.05
N ASN A 174 -0.19 -7.95 18.32
CA ASN A 174 -1.51 -8.55 18.14
C ASN A 174 -2.58 -7.60 18.72
N PRO A 175 -3.42 -6.97 17.89
CA PRO A 175 -4.50 -6.13 18.39
C PRO A 175 -5.32 -6.98 19.37
N GLY A 176 -5.58 -6.42 20.56
CA GLY A 176 -6.42 -7.08 21.55
C GLY A 176 -7.75 -7.51 20.92
N ALA A 177 -8.37 -8.57 21.45
CA ALA A 177 -9.60 -9.11 20.88
C ALA A 177 -10.62 -7.98 20.60
N PRO A 178 -11.08 -7.80 19.36
CA PRO A 178 -11.91 -6.65 18.99
C PRO A 178 -13.19 -6.62 19.83
N THR A 179 -13.42 -5.51 20.53
CA THR A 179 -14.48 -5.36 21.54
C THR A 179 -15.79 -4.81 20.97
N GLY A 180 -15.80 -4.40 19.70
CA GLY A 180 -16.89 -3.65 19.08
C GLY A 180 -17.01 -2.19 19.55
N GLN A 181 -16.12 -1.73 20.44
CA GLN A 181 -16.12 -0.34 20.91
C GLN A 181 -15.53 0.59 19.84
N TRP A 182 -16.31 1.61 19.47
CA TRP A 182 -15.88 2.64 18.54
C TRP A 182 -14.99 3.67 19.24
N PRO A 183 -13.92 4.17 18.60
CA PRO A 183 -13.08 5.20 19.18
C PRO A 183 -13.78 6.57 19.17
N THR A 184 -13.42 7.41 20.14
CA THR A 184 -13.75 8.83 20.12
C THR A 184 -12.82 9.57 19.17
N SER A 185 -13.39 10.41 18.30
CA SER A 185 -12.61 11.27 17.40
C SER A 185 -11.89 12.38 18.16
N THR A 186 -10.64 12.65 17.81
CA THR A 186 -9.81 13.72 18.42
C THR A 186 -9.97 15.07 17.71
N GLY A 187 -10.77 15.14 16.64
CA GLY A 187 -11.04 16.34 15.86
C GLY A 187 -11.42 15.99 14.41
N SER A 188 -11.84 16.98 13.63
CA SER A 188 -12.24 16.79 12.24
C SER A 188 -11.27 17.43 11.26
N VAL A 189 -11.06 16.80 10.10
CA VAL A 189 -10.26 17.31 8.98
C VAL A 189 -11.12 17.27 7.71
N SER A 190 -11.30 18.43 7.09
CA SER A 190 -11.92 18.51 5.77
C SER A 190 -10.91 18.13 4.70
N ILE A 191 -11.26 17.20 3.80
CA ILE A 191 -10.51 16.86 2.59
C ILE A 191 -11.32 17.26 1.37
N SER A 192 -10.65 17.76 0.32
CA SER A 192 -11.27 18.25 -0.91
C SER A 192 -10.99 17.35 -2.14
N GLY A 193 -10.51 16.13 -1.89
CA GLY A 193 -9.99 15.21 -2.90
C GLY A 193 -9.09 14.15 -2.23
N THR A 194 -8.73 13.13 -3.00
CA THR A 194 -7.94 11.98 -2.54
C THR A 194 -6.64 12.38 -1.83
N VAL A 195 -6.42 11.85 -0.63
CA VAL A 195 -5.18 12.07 0.13
C VAL A 195 -4.16 10.99 -0.23
N ALA A 196 -3.13 11.37 -0.98
CA ALA A 196 -2.00 10.48 -1.28
C ALA A 196 -1.16 10.21 -0.01
N VAL A 197 -0.88 8.93 0.26
CA VAL A 197 -0.11 8.45 1.39
C VAL A 197 1.12 7.69 0.89
N SER A 198 2.28 8.32 1.06
CA SER A 198 3.60 7.68 0.94
C SER A 198 4.28 7.62 2.30
N GLY A 199 5.01 6.54 2.60
CA GLY A 199 5.50 6.29 3.96
C GLY A 199 4.34 6.06 4.94
N THR A 200 4.37 6.68 6.13
CA THR A 200 3.32 6.52 7.15
C THR A 200 2.55 7.82 7.33
N PHE A 201 1.23 7.75 7.15
CA PHE A 201 0.28 8.79 7.55
C PHE A 201 -0.39 8.39 8.87
N ASP A 202 -0.20 9.20 9.91
CA ASP A 202 -0.91 9.07 11.18
C ASP A 202 -1.96 10.18 11.31
N GLY A 203 -3.25 9.81 11.31
CA GLY A 203 -4.35 10.75 11.44
C GLY A 203 -4.63 11.22 12.87
N GLY A 204 -3.91 10.70 13.87
CA GLY A 204 -4.07 11.07 15.28
C GLY A 204 -5.46 10.78 15.87
N MET A 205 -6.18 9.80 15.32
CA MET A 205 -7.60 9.48 15.58
C MET A 205 -8.59 10.60 15.24
N LYS A 206 -8.27 11.44 14.26
CA LYS A 206 -9.21 12.44 13.71
C LYS A 206 -10.18 11.82 12.69
N THR A 207 -11.33 12.46 12.53
CA THR A 207 -12.30 12.17 11.47
C THR A 207 -11.97 12.95 10.21
N TYR A 208 -11.62 12.25 9.13
CA TYR A 208 -11.39 12.80 7.79
C TYR A 208 -12.69 12.70 7.00
N CYS A 209 -13.06 13.77 6.30
CA CYS A 209 -14.38 13.95 5.70
C CYS A 209 -14.29 15.00 4.57
N CYS A 210 -14.99 14.90 3.45
CA CYS A 210 -15.81 13.80 2.94
C CYS A 210 -15.70 13.83 1.41
N ILE A 211 -15.81 12.67 0.74
CA ILE A 211 -15.70 12.53 -0.72
C ILE A 211 -16.84 11.62 -1.21
N GLY A 212 -17.29 11.86 -2.44
CA GLY A 212 -18.38 11.09 -3.06
C GLY A 212 -19.76 11.57 -2.64
N ASP A 213 -20.77 10.83 -3.08
CA ASP A 213 -22.20 11.14 -2.88
C ASP A 213 -22.91 10.17 -1.92
N GLY A 214 -22.19 9.14 -1.44
CA GLY A 214 -22.74 8.08 -0.59
C GLY A 214 -23.47 6.97 -1.36
N SER A 215 -23.37 6.96 -2.70
CA SER A 215 -23.89 5.88 -3.52
C SER A 215 -22.97 4.65 -3.54
N GLN A 216 -23.42 3.59 -4.20
CA GLN A 216 -22.64 2.38 -4.51
C GLN A 216 -22.01 2.45 -5.91
N SER A 217 -21.67 3.64 -6.41
CA SER A 217 -21.04 3.79 -7.72
C SER A 217 -19.55 3.40 -7.68
N GLU A 218 -19.15 2.44 -8.53
CA GLU A 218 -17.75 2.00 -8.74
C GLU A 218 -16.81 3.11 -9.30
N SER A 219 -17.33 4.32 -9.56
CA SER A 219 -16.57 5.44 -10.14
C SER A 219 -16.29 6.58 -9.15
N GLN A 220 -16.38 6.32 -7.84
CA GLN A 220 -16.08 7.32 -6.81
C GLN A 220 -14.58 7.36 -6.52
N ASP A 221 -14.05 8.56 -6.24
CA ASP A 221 -12.67 8.70 -5.78
C ASP A 221 -12.52 8.14 -4.36
N PRO A 222 -11.39 7.46 -4.03
CA PRO A 222 -11.08 7.05 -2.67
C PRO A 222 -10.73 8.26 -1.78
N MET A 223 -10.95 8.16 -0.47
CA MET A 223 -10.49 9.18 0.48
C MET A 223 -8.97 9.19 0.63
N PHE A 224 -8.33 8.02 0.55
CA PHE A 224 -6.89 7.86 0.67
C PHE A 224 -6.34 6.90 -0.40
N GLU A 225 -5.22 7.26 -1.00
CA GLU A 225 -4.44 6.39 -1.88
C GLU A 225 -3.10 6.07 -1.22
N ILE A 226 -2.91 4.81 -0.81
CA ILE A 226 -1.70 4.33 -0.17
C ILE A 226 -0.77 3.75 -1.24
N ALA A 227 0.40 4.39 -1.42
CA ALA A 227 1.47 3.91 -2.28
C ALA A 227 2.07 2.59 -1.75
N ASN A 228 2.81 1.86 -2.60
CA ASN A 228 3.48 0.63 -2.21
C ASN A 228 4.41 0.82 -1.00
N GLY A 229 4.29 -0.05 0.01
CA GLY A 229 4.97 0.06 1.30
C GLY A 229 4.36 1.08 2.27
N GLY A 230 3.30 1.80 1.88
CA GLY A 230 2.68 2.85 2.69
C GLY A 230 1.85 2.33 3.85
N THR A 231 1.67 3.17 4.87
CA THR A 231 0.86 2.90 6.06
C THR A 231 -0.13 4.04 6.31
N LEU A 232 -1.42 3.73 6.35
CA LEU A 232 -2.47 4.61 6.90
C LEU A 232 -2.78 4.14 8.32
N GLN A 233 -2.66 5.01 9.32
CA GLN A 233 -2.96 4.66 10.70
C GLN A 233 -3.69 5.71 11.50
N ASN A 234 -4.45 5.25 12.49
CA ASN A 234 -5.19 6.09 13.44
C ASN A 234 -6.10 7.11 12.73
N VAL A 235 -6.94 6.64 11.81
CA VAL A 235 -7.82 7.48 10.98
C VAL A 235 -9.27 7.05 11.20
N ILE A 236 -10.18 8.00 11.38
CA ILE A 236 -11.61 7.75 11.25
C ILE A 236 -12.06 8.34 9.90
N LEU A 237 -12.68 7.55 9.04
CA LEU A 237 -13.33 8.02 7.82
C LEU A 237 -14.78 8.40 8.16
N GLY A 238 -15.15 9.63 7.82
CA GLY A 238 -16.53 10.14 7.88
C GLY A 238 -17.37 9.66 6.71
N SER A 239 -18.61 10.14 6.63
CA SER A 239 -19.55 9.84 5.53
C SER A 239 -20.02 11.14 4.88
N PRO A 240 -20.05 11.25 3.53
CA PRO A 240 -19.67 10.23 2.55
C PRO A 240 -18.18 9.86 2.51
N ALA A 241 -17.92 8.58 2.22
CA ALA A 241 -16.59 7.95 2.27
C ALA A 241 -16.00 7.57 0.89
N GLY A 242 -16.62 7.97 -0.22
CA GLY A 242 -16.19 7.65 -1.59
C GLY A 242 -15.98 6.15 -1.82
N ASP A 243 -14.90 5.79 -2.51
CA ASP A 243 -14.37 4.42 -2.58
C ASP A 243 -13.28 4.17 -1.51
N GLY A 244 -13.55 4.61 -0.27
CA GLY A 244 -12.80 4.28 0.93
C GLY A 244 -11.29 4.55 0.86
N VAL A 245 -10.50 3.48 0.85
CA VAL A 245 -9.03 3.52 0.86
C VAL A 245 -8.48 2.61 -0.22
N HIS A 246 -7.68 3.14 -1.15
CA HIS A 246 -7.00 2.35 -2.18
C HIS A 246 -5.58 2.00 -1.76
N CYS A 247 -5.18 0.74 -1.95
CA CYS A 247 -3.79 0.30 -1.80
C CYS A 247 -3.20 0.00 -3.18
N LEU A 248 -2.40 0.93 -3.71
CA LEU A 248 -1.79 0.87 -5.05
C LEU A 248 -0.67 -0.19 -5.15
N GLY A 249 -0.12 -0.58 -4.00
CA GLY A 249 0.81 -1.69 -3.83
C GLY A 249 0.55 -2.40 -2.50
N THR A 250 1.53 -3.13 -1.98
CA THR A 250 1.39 -3.66 -0.61
C THR A 250 1.27 -2.49 0.37
N CYS A 251 0.34 -2.57 1.32
CA CYS A 251 0.04 -1.48 2.23
C CYS A 251 -0.21 -1.97 3.66
N THR A 252 -0.21 -1.05 4.62
CA THR A 252 -0.73 -1.29 5.97
C THR A 252 -1.84 -0.30 6.29
N ILE A 253 -2.95 -0.83 6.77
CA ILE A 253 -4.11 -0.11 7.31
C ILE A 253 -4.17 -0.50 8.79
N ARG A 254 -3.88 0.44 9.69
CA ARG A 254 -3.74 0.15 11.14
C ARG A 254 -4.64 1.04 11.97
N ASN A 255 -5.54 0.44 12.76
CA ASN A 255 -6.44 1.19 13.63
C ASN A 255 -7.22 2.28 12.84
N VAL A 256 -7.75 1.90 11.67
CA VAL A 256 -8.55 2.76 10.79
C VAL A 256 -10.03 2.38 10.95
N TRP A 257 -10.91 3.38 10.96
CA TRP A 257 -12.31 3.22 11.33
C TRP A 257 -13.25 3.89 10.34
N TRP A 258 -14.17 3.14 9.73
CA TRP A 258 -15.15 3.66 8.77
C TRP A 258 -16.50 3.85 9.44
N ASN A 259 -16.89 5.10 9.70
CA ASN A 259 -18.18 5.41 10.33
C ASN A 259 -19.38 4.99 9.47
N ASP A 260 -19.15 4.82 8.17
CA ASP A 260 -20.06 4.41 7.12
C ASP A 260 -19.16 3.91 6.00
N ILE A 261 -19.44 2.74 5.42
CA ILE A 261 -18.74 2.27 4.22
C ILE A 261 -19.38 2.96 3.01
N GLY A 262 -18.55 3.45 2.09
CA GLY A 262 -18.99 4.02 0.81
C GLY A 262 -19.31 2.89 -0.18
N GLU A 263 -18.60 2.84 -1.31
CA GLU A 263 -18.62 1.65 -2.18
C GLU A 263 -17.93 0.48 -1.46
N ASP A 264 -16.61 0.61 -1.25
CA ASP A 264 -15.80 -0.27 -0.39
C ASP A 264 -15.22 0.46 0.82
N ALA A 265 -14.77 -0.30 1.83
CA ALA A 265 -13.97 0.27 2.92
C ALA A 265 -12.50 0.39 2.46
N ALA A 266 -11.95 -0.67 1.87
CA ALA A 266 -10.66 -0.59 1.19
C ALA A 266 -10.52 -1.56 0.02
N THR A 267 -9.84 -1.07 -1.03
CA THR A 267 -9.63 -1.76 -2.30
C THR A 267 -8.13 -2.01 -2.53
N PHE A 268 -7.75 -3.27 -2.62
CA PHE A 268 -6.36 -3.73 -2.76
C PHE A 268 -6.02 -3.96 -4.25
N LEU A 269 -5.14 -3.12 -4.79
CA LEU A 269 -4.77 -3.06 -6.21
C LEU A 269 -3.36 -3.62 -6.51
N GLN A 270 -2.61 -4.05 -5.49
CA GLN A 270 -1.23 -4.54 -5.64
C GLN A 270 -1.06 -5.59 -6.76
N THR A 271 -0.12 -5.46 -7.68
CA THR A 271 0.05 -6.43 -8.80
C THR A 271 1.26 -7.35 -8.65
N ASN A 272 2.26 -6.93 -7.88
CA ASN A 272 3.55 -7.62 -7.70
C ASN A 272 3.53 -8.70 -6.60
N GLY A 273 2.34 -9.14 -6.16
CA GLY A 273 2.18 -10.07 -5.05
C GLY A 273 2.48 -9.41 -3.69
N GLY A 274 3.06 -10.18 -2.76
CA GLY A 274 3.32 -9.74 -1.39
C GLY A 274 2.07 -9.80 -0.49
N THR A 275 2.10 -9.06 0.61
CA THR A 275 1.01 -9.02 1.60
C THR A 275 0.68 -7.58 2.00
N SER A 276 -0.60 -7.22 1.89
CA SER A 276 -1.18 -6.03 2.52
C SER A 276 -1.81 -6.40 3.86
N TYR A 277 -1.82 -5.47 4.81
CA TYR A 277 -2.24 -5.73 6.19
C TYR A 277 -3.37 -4.78 6.64
N VAL A 278 -4.40 -5.34 7.27
CA VAL A 278 -5.41 -4.64 8.07
C VAL A 278 -5.22 -5.08 9.52
N ILE A 279 -4.97 -4.13 10.43
CA ILE A 279 -4.52 -4.41 11.80
C ILE A 279 -5.30 -3.55 12.79
N GLY A 280 -6.23 -4.17 13.52
CA GLY A 280 -7.20 -3.46 14.34
C GLY A 280 -8.15 -2.60 13.50
N GLY A 281 -8.88 -1.70 14.15
CA GLY A 281 -9.85 -0.85 13.46
C GLY A 281 -11.22 -1.49 13.30
N GLY A 282 -12.10 -0.84 12.55
CA GLY A 282 -13.41 -1.40 12.26
C GLY A 282 -14.24 -0.61 11.26
N ALA A 283 -15.26 -1.25 10.68
CA ALA A 283 -16.17 -0.63 9.72
C ALA A 283 -17.62 -1.02 9.99
N ARG A 284 -18.56 -0.25 9.43
CA ARG A 284 -20.00 -0.51 9.56
C ARG A 284 -20.79 0.02 8.38
N ASN A 285 -22.03 -0.47 8.24
CA ASN A 285 -23.01 -0.02 7.24
C ASN A 285 -22.62 -0.23 5.76
N GLY A 286 -21.86 -1.27 5.42
CA GLY A 286 -21.58 -1.62 4.02
C GLY A 286 -22.79 -2.23 3.33
N SER A 287 -22.97 -1.95 2.04
CA SER A 287 -24.04 -2.58 1.25
C SER A 287 -23.61 -3.95 0.73
N ASP A 288 -22.43 -4.06 0.08
CA ASP A 288 -21.90 -5.35 -0.39
C ASP A 288 -20.62 -5.81 0.32
N LYS A 289 -19.47 -5.22 0.02
CA LYS A 289 -18.16 -5.76 0.41
C LYS A 289 -17.37 -4.73 1.23
N THR A 290 -16.63 -5.19 2.24
CA THR A 290 -15.80 -4.30 3.08
C THR A 290 -14.40 -4.18 2.48
N PHE A 291 -13.79 -5.32 2.16
CA PHE A 291 -12.47 -5.40 1.57
C PHE A 291 -12.52 -6.07 0.20
N GLN A 292 -12.23 -5.31 -0.84
CA GLN A 292 -12.16 -5.79 -2.22
C GLN A 292 -10.71 -6.00 -2.63
N HIS A 293 -10.42 -7.17 -3.19
CA HIS A 293 -9.07 -7.50 -3.68
C HIS A 293 -9.11 -7.69 -5.18
N ASN A 294 -8.72 -6.63 -5.91
CA ASN A 294 -8.63 -6.63 -7.37
C ASN A 294 -7.23 -7.09 -7.84
N GLY A 295 -6.19 -6.81 -7.07
CA GLY A 295 -4.80 -7.17 -7.31
C GLY A 295 -4.43 -8.65 -7.13
N ASN A 296 -3.15 -8.91 -6.91
CA ASN A 296 -2.48 -10.20 -6.70
C ASN A 296 -1.92 -10.28 -5.26
N GLY A 297 -1.54 -11.47 -4.79
CA GLY A 297 -0.86 -11.64 -3.50
C GLY A 297 -1.83 -11.90 -2.35
N THR A 298 -1.59 -11.31 -1.19
CA THR A 298 -2.30 -11.64 0.07
C THR A 298 -2.85 -10.39 0.75
N VAL A 299 -4.05 -10.50 1.33
CA VAL A 299 -4.56 -9.53 2.32
C VAL A 299 -4.64 -10.22 3.68
N SER A 300 -3.97 -9.68 4.70
CA SER A 300 -3.99 -10.19 6.07
C SER A 300 -4.83 -9.27 6.95
N ILE A 301 -5.92 -9.78 7.51
CA ILE A 301 -6.92 -9.03 8.28
C ILE A 301 -6.90 -9.54 9.72
N SER A 302 -6.52 -8.68 10.66
CA SER A 302 -6.36 -9.06 12.06
C SER A 302 -6.93 -8.04 13.04
N GLY A 303 -7.62 -8.49 14.09
CA GLY A 303 -8.17 -7.60 15.14
C GLY A 303 -9.30 -6.67 14.69
N PHE A 304 -9.88 -6.91 13.52
CA PHE A 304 -10.85 -6.01 12.90
C PHE A 304 -12.28 -6.23 13.46
N PHE A 305 -13.04 -5.15 13.59
CA PHE A 305 -14.48 -5.18 13.92
C PHE A 305 -15.35 -4.79 12.72
N LEU A 306 -16.37 -5.58 12.38
CA LEU A 306 -17.31 -5.26 11.30
C LEU A 306 -18.77 -5.34 11.77
N SER A 307 -19.56 -4.30 11.50
CA SER A 307 -20.97 -4.21 11.88
C SER A 307 -21.87 -3.83 10.69
N GLY A 308 -22.41 -4.83 10.01
CA GLY A 308 -23.29 -4.66 8.85
C GLY A 308 -22.49 -4.50 7.56
N ALA A 309 -22.40 -5.56 6.77
CA ALA A 309 -21.92 -5.59 5.39
C ALA A 309 -22.28 -6.93 4.74
N GLY A 310 -22.46 -7.00 3.42
CA GLY A 310 -22.66 -8.29 2.75
C GLY A 310 -21.49 -9.28 2.99
N LYS A 311 -20.24 -8.80 2.88
CA LYS A 311 -19.01 -9.60 2.94
C LYS A 311 -17.87 -8.83 3.64
N LEU A 312 -17.10 -9.48 4.52
CA LEU A 312 -15.85 -8.89 5.04
C LEU A 312 -14.79 -8.80 3.92
N TYR A 313 -14.56 -9.86 3.16
CA TYR A 313 -13.56 -9.87 2.08
C TYR A 313 -14.08 -10.53 0.80
N ARG A 314 -13.77 -9.94 -0.36
CA ARG A 314 -14.01 -10.53 -1.69
C ARG A 314 -12.76 -10.43 -2.57
N ALA A 315 -12.30 -11.59 -3.05
CA ALA A 315 -11.38 -11.66 -4.18
C ALA A 315 -12.15 -11.37 -5.48
N CYS A 316 -11.77 -10.37 -6.27
CA CYS A 316 -12.52 -9.96 -7.46
C CYS A 316 -12.75 -11.13 -8.42
N GLY A 317 -14.01 -11.45 -8.72
CA GLY A 317 -14.36 -12.66 -9.47
C GLY A 317 -14.51 -12.48 -10.98
N ASN A 318 -14.67 -11.24 -11.46
CA ASN A 318 -14.90 -10.87 -12.87
C ASN A 318 -14.09 -9.63 -13.29
N CYS A 319 -12.95 -9.38 -12.64
CA CYS A 319 -12.01 -8.33 -13.02
C CYS A 319 -11.43 -8.56 -14.43
N THR A 320 -11.02 -7.48 -15.10
CA THR A 320 -10.36 -7.52 -16.42
C THR A 320 -9.15 -8.45 -16.42
N THR A 321 -8.36 -8.45 -15.34
CA THR A 321 -7.24 -9.35 -15.13
C THR A 321 -7.57 -10.35 -14.02
N ALA A 322 -7.39 -11.64 -14.32
CA ALA A 322 -7.45 -12.70 -13.32
C ALA A 322 -6.10 -12.79 -12.58
N TYR A 323 -6.17 -12.89 -11.25
CA TYR A 323 -5.01 -13.11 -10.39
C TYR A 323 -5.35 -14.21 -9.38
N GLN A 324 -4.32 -14.94 -8.93
CA GLN A 324 -4.40 -15.75 -7.72
C GLN A 324 -4.35 -14.81 -6.51
N ARG A 325 -5.33 -14.93 -5.61
CA ARG A 325 -5.50 -14.03 -4.46
C ARG A 325 -5.66 -14.82 -3.18
N ASN A 326 -4.92 -14.42 -2.16
CA ASN A 326 -4.95 -15.04 -0.85
C ASN A 326 -5.52 -14.09 0.20
N VAL A 327 -6.14 -14.65 1.23
CA VAL A 327 -6.58 -13.92 2.41
C VAL A 327 -6.22 -14.69 3.68
N VAL A 328 -5.77 -13.97 4.68
CA VAL A 328 -5.61 -14.47 6.05
C VAL A 328 -6.55 -13.64 6.93
N VAL A 329 -7.45 -14.29 7.65
CA VAL A 329 -8.39 -13.63 8.57
C VAL A 329 -8.17 -14.22 9.96
N ASP A 330 -7.84 -13.38 10.93
CA ASP A 330 -7.45 -13.83 12.26
C ASP A 330 -7.93 -12.90 13.37
N ASN A 331 -8.54 -13.43 14.43
CA ASN A 331 -8.96 -12.63 15.60
C ASN A 331 -9.88 -11.44 15.22
N VAL A 332 -10.95 -11.69 14.45
CA VAL A 332 -11.90 -10.64 14.02
C VAL A 332 -13.29 -10.84 14.63
N LEU A 333 -14.01 -9.73 14.84
CA LEU A 333 -15.38 -9.71 15.37
C LEU A 333 -16.33 -9.15 14.30
N LEU A 334 -17.28 -9.98 13.87
CA LEU A 334 -18.18 -9.67 12.77
C LEU A 334 -19.63 -9.74 13.25
N THR A 335 -20.47 -8.84 12.73
CA THR A 335 -21.88 -8.70 13.07
C THR A 335 -22.67 -8.27 11.84
N GLY A 336 -23.85 -8.84 11.63
CA GLY A 336 -24.70 -8.51 10.49
C GLY A 336 -24.01 -8.76 9.14
N VAL A 337 -23.19 -9.81 9.04
CA VAL A 337 -22.53 -10.19 7.78
C VAL A 337 -23.14 -11.43 7.14
N GLY A 338 -23.23 -11.43 5.82
CA GLY A 338 -23.61 -12.60 5.02
C GLY A 338 -22.46 -13.56 4.78
N TYR A 339 -21.25 -13.03 4.54
CA TYR A 339 -20.05 -13.81 4.25
C TYR A 339 -18.83 -13.28 5.03
N VAL A 340 -17.94 -14.17 5.48
CA VAL A 340 -16.61 -13.78 5.98
C VAL A 340 -15.65 -13.59 4.79
N VAL A 341 -15.47 -14.61 3.95
CA VAL A 341 -14.67 -14.46 2.70
C VAL A 341 -15.37 -15.06 1.47
N GLY A 342 -15.11 -14.47 0.30
CA GLY A 342 -15.45 -15.04 -1.01
C GLY A 342 -14.22 -15.16 -1.92
N ILE A 343 -13.79 -16.40 -2.25
CA ILE A 343 -12.57 -16.71 -3.01
C ILE A 343 -12.85 -17.48 -4.31
N ASN A 344 -12.00 -17.32 -5.33
CA ASN A 344 -12.16 -17.93 -6.66
C ASN A 344 -11.24 -19.15 -6.81
N THR A 345 -11.76 -20.35 -6.54
CA THR A 345 -10.92 -21.54 -6.35
C THR A 345 -10.24 -22.02 -7.62
N ASN A 346 -10.84 -21.76 -8.80
CA ASN A 346 -10.28 -22.07 -10.11
C ASN A 346 -9.08 -21.20 -10.51
N TRP A 347 -8.79 -20.12 -9.77
CA TRP A 347 -7.57 -19.32 -9.93
C TRP A 347 -6.53 -19.60 -8.84
N GLY A 348 -6.77 -20.61 -8.00
CA GLY A 348 -5.88 -21.01 -6.91
C GLY A 348 -5.99 -20.14 -5.66
N ASP A 349 -7.01 -19.29 -5.54
CA ASP A 349 -7.21 -18.43 -4.36
C ASP A 349 -7.27 -19.26 -3.08
N THR A 350 -6.64 -18.80 -1.99
CA THR A 350 -6.74 -19.46 -0.68
C THR A 350 -7.15 -18.51 0.44
N ALA A 351 -7.95 -19.00 1.37
CA ALA A 351 -8.33 -18.34 2.61
C ALA A 351 -7.85 -19.17 3.80
N THR A 352 -7.07 -18.56 4.68
CA THR A 352 -6.75 -19.10 6.01
C THR A 352 -7.56 -18.30 7.03
N ILE A 353 -8.39 -18.97 7.84
CA ILE A 353 -9.33 -18.29 8.73
C ILE A 353 -9.21 -18.90 10.14
N THR A 354 -8.85 -18.07 11.12
CA THR A 354 -8.65 -18.46 12.52
C THR A 354 -9.32 -17.48 13.47
N ARG A 355 -9.78 -17.95 14.64
CA ARG A 355 -10.26 -17.09 15.76
C ARG A 355 -11.31 -16.03 15.33
N VAL A 356 -12.31 -16.41 14.53
CA VAL A 356 -13.35 -15.49 14.06
C VAL A 356 -14.58 -15.60 14.95
N THR A 357 -15.11 -14.47 15.41
CA THR A 357 -16.46 -14.42 16.01
C THR A 357 -17.42 -13.78 15.02
N VAL A 358 -18.52 -14.45 14.66
CA VAL A 358 -19.46 -14.00 13.61
C VAL A 358 -20.91 -14.28 14.00
N ASN A 359 -21.86 -13.53 13.44
CA ASN A 359 -23.28 -13.87 13.59
C ASN A 359 -23.60 -15.25 13.02
N SER A 360 -24.55 -15.93 13.66
CA SER A 360 -25.18 -17.14 13.12
C SER A 360 -25.69 -16.93 11.69
N GLY A 361 -25.59 -17.98 10.86
CA GLY A 361 -26.05 -17.98 9.46
C GLY A 361 -25.07 -17.39 8.43
N ALA A 362 -23.97 -16.76 8.84
CA ALA A 362 -22.95 -16.28 7.90
C ALA A 362 -22.18 -17.44 7.25
N VAL A 363 -21.93 -17.34 5.95
CA VAL A 363 -21.04 -18.24 5.19
C VAL A 363 -19.59 -17.86 5.48
N VAL A 364 -18.80 -18.78 6.03
CA VAL A 364 -17.43 -18.49 6.46
C VAL A 364 -16.48 -18.43 5.26
N CYS A 365 -16.39 -19.48 4.45
CA CYS A 365 -15.54 -19.48 3.27
C CYS A 365 -16.35 -19.83 2.02
N GLY A 366 -16.87 -18.80 1.35
CA GLY A 366 -17.58 -18.95 0.09
C GLY A 366 -16.63 -19.23 -1.07
N MET A 367 -16.80 -20.38 -1.71
CA MET A 367 -16.03 -20.75 -2.90
C MET A 367 -16.78 -20.32 -4.17
N TYR A 368 -16.08 -19.73 -5.11
CA TYR A 368 -16.61 -19.27 -6.39
C TYR A 368 -15.77 -19.77 -7.56
N LYS A 369 -16.39 -19.83 -8.74
CA LYS A 369 -15.70 -19.90 -10.03
C LYS A 369 -15.54 -18.48 -10.57
N GLY A 370 -14.31 -17.97 -10.55
CA GLY A 370 -13.94 -16.72 -11.22
C GLY A 370 -14.02 -16.84 -12.74
N VAL A 371 -14.37 -15.75 -13.40
CA VAL A 371 -14.70 -15.66 -14.83
C VAL A 371 -14.07 -14.39 -15.45
N PRO A 372 -13.95 -14.29 -16.79
CA PRO A 372 -13.59 -13.03 -17.44
C PRO A 372 -14.60 -11.92 -17.18
N LYS A 373 -14.18 -10.65 -17.35
CA LYS A 373 -15.06 -9.48 -17.23
C LYS A 373 -16.25 -9.56 -18.19
N GLY A 374 -17.43 -9.15 -17.71
CA GLY A 374 -18.70 -9.26 -18.44
C GLY A 374 -19.44 -10.59 -18.24
N SER A 375 -19.04 -11.39 -17.26
CA SER A 375 -19.76 -12.57 -16.78
C SER A 375 -19.83 -12.59 -15.26
N GLU A 376 -20.83 -13.27 -14.70
CA GLU A 376 -20.99 -13.36 -13.25
C GLU A 376 -20.29 -14.60 -12.64
N PRO A 377 -19.54 -14.44 -11.54
CA PRO A 377 -18.88 -15.55 -10.86
C PRO A 377 -19.89 -16.53 -10.26
N THR A 378 -19.77 -17.81 -10.58
CA THR A 378 -20.69 -18.85 -10.07
C THR A 378 -20.32 -19.24 -8.64
N TYR A 379 -21.27 -19.23 -7.70
CA TYR A 379 -21.06 -19.78 -6.36
C TYR A 379 -20.99 -21.31 -6.40
N LEU A 380 -20.01 -21.88 -5.69
CA LEU A 380 -19.72 -23.32 -5.66
C LEU A 380 -20.05 -23.97 -4.31
N GLY A 381 -20.51 -23.19 -3.33
CA GLY A 381 -20.78 -23.63 -1.96
C GLY A 381 -19.75 -23.13 -0.94
N GLU A 382 -19.97 -23.52 0.32
CA GLU A 382 -19.09 -23.18 1.44
C GLU A 382 -17.99 -24.25 1.62
N GLY A 383 -16.74 -23.83 1.77
CA GLY A 383 -15.59 -24.72 1.99
C GLY A 383 -15.16 -24.79 3.45
N TRP A 384 -14.85 -26.00 3.92
CA TRP A 384 -14.26 -26.28 5.24
C TRP A 384 -13.15 -27.31 5.10
N ASN A 385 -12.00 -27.09 5.73
CA ASN A 385 -10.81 -27.94 5.65
C ASN A 385 -10.43 -28.36 4.21
N THR A 386 -10.56 -27.44 3.24
CA THR A 386 -10.18 -27.69 1.83
C THR A 386 -8.85 -27.01 1.49
N THR A 387 -8.25 -27.38 0.36
CA THR A 387 -7.01 -26.75 -0.15
C THR A 387 -7.14 -25.21 -0.25
N ASN A 388 -8.32 -24.73 -0.64
CA ASN A 388 -8.62 -23.31 -0.79
C ASN A 388 -9.15 -22.70 0.52
N CYS A 389 -10.05 -23.38 1.23
CA CYS A 389 -10.65 -22.92 2.49
C CYS A 389 -10.00 -23.62 3.68
N LYS A 390 -8.90 -23.05 4.16
CA LYS A 390 -8.11 -23.52 5.31
C LYS A 390 -8.74 -22.99 6.60
N VAL A 391 -9.87 -23.59 6.97
CA VAL A 391 -10.68 -23.23 8.13
C VAL A 391 -11.36 -24.46 8.72
N SER A 392 -11.29 -24.61 10.03
CA SER A 392 -12.00 -25.64 10.80
C SER A 392 -13.19 -25.06 11.55
N ARG A 393 -14.13 -25.90 11.99
CA ARG A 393 -15.28 -25.43 12.78
C ARG A 393 -14.87 -24.85 14.14
N SER A 394 -13.75 -25.29 14.70
CA SER A 394 -13.14 -24.76 15.93
C SER A 394 -12.52 -23.36 15.79
N ASP A 395 -12.29 -22.89 14.56
CA ASP A 395 -11.79 -21.53 14.31
C ASP A 395 -12.88 -20.46 14.44
N ILE A 396 -14.16 -20.87 14.51
CA ILE A 396 -15.32 -20.00 14.39
C ILE A 396 -16.19 -20.08 15.65
N THR A 397 -16.41 -18.93 16.26
CA THR A 397 -17.39 -18.74 17.34
C THR A 397 -18.62 -18.04 16.77
N TYR A 398 -19.79 -18.67 16.85
CA TYR A 398 -21.04 -18.02 16.48
C TYR A 398 -21.64 -17.23 17.65
N LYS A 399 -22.30 -16.11 17.33
CA LYS A 399 -23.11 -15.30 18.24
C LYS A 399 -24.45 -14.89 17.62
#